data_AF-A0A4R3EGT2-F1
#
_entry.id   AF-A0A4R3EGT2-F1
#
_cell.length_a   1.000
_cell.length_b   1.000
_cell.length_c   1.000
_cell.angle_alpha   90.00
_cell.angle_beta   90.00
_cell.angle_gamma   90.00
#
_symmetry.space_group_name_H-M   'P 1'
#
loop_
_entity.id
_entity.type
_entity.pdbx_description
1 polymer ?
#
loop_
_entity_poly.entity_id
_entity_poly.type
_entity_poly.pdbx_seq_one_letter_code
_entity_poly.pdbx_strand_id
1 'polypeptide(L)'
;MAQFIEPTGPKPFSTLSVNQRDQVLLEISRSLHFTALASRAAKDRRWKSLESLGDRIDREHETIAADYSDRSSKLVYQALDLLAK
;
A
#
# COMPACT_ATOMS: atom_id res chain seq x y z
N MET A 1 -15.26 2.37 -35.06
CA MET A 1 -14.29 1.83 -34.09
C MET A 1 -14.71 2.32 -32.72
N ALA A 2 -15.13 1.43 -31.82
CA ALA A 2 -15.57 1.83 -30.49
C ALA A 2 -14.33 2.21 -29.65
N GLN A 3 -14.23 3.49 -29.28
CA GLN A 3 -13.30 3.93 -28.25
C GLN A 3 -13.74 3.31 -26.94
N PHE A 4 -12.97 2.34 -26.42
CA PHE A 4 -13.09 1.90 -25.04
C PHE A 4 -12.74 3.09 -24.16
N ILE A 5 -13.76 3.77 -23.64
CA ILE A 5 -13.58 4.73 -22.55
C ILE A 5 -13.19 3.89 -21.34
N GLU A 6 -11.91 3.91 -20.95
CA GLU A 6 -11.51 3.33 -19.68
C GLU A 6 -12.38 3.96 -18.57
N PRO A 7 -12.98 3.16 -17.69
CA PRO A 7 -13.77 3.70 -16.59
C PRO A 7 -12.84 4.58 -15.73
N THR A 8 -13.17 5.87 -15.65
CA THR A 8 -12.44 6.93 -14.92
C THR A 8 -12.62 6.85 -13.40
N GLY A 9 -12.87 5.65 -12.87
CA GLY A 9 -13.01 5.37 -11.44
C GLY A 9 -11.73 4.80 -10.84
N PRO A 10 -11.59 4.78 -9.51
CA PRO A 10 -10.48 4.11 -8.84
C PRO A 10 -10.43 2.64 -9.25
N LYS A 11 -9.31 2.24 -9.86
CA LYS A 11 -9.07 0.86 -10.28
C LYS A 11 -8.70 0.03 -9.04
N PRO A 12 -9.31 -1.16 -8.83
CA PRO A 12 -8.91 -2.05 -7.75
C PRO A 12 -7.44 -2.43 -7.87
N PHE A 13 -6.72 -2.53 -6.75
CA PHE A 13 -5.31 -2.93 -6.73
C PHE A 13 -5.03 -4.25 -7.49
N SER A 14 -5.95 -5.21 -7.42
CA SER A 14 -5.85 -6.50 -8.13
C SER A 14 -5.88 -6.39 -9.66
N THR A 15 -6.41 -5.29 -10.20
CA THR A 15 -6.54 -5.05 -11.65
C THR A 15 -5.36 -4.28 -12.24
N LEU A 16 -4.47 -3.76 -11.39
CA LEU A 16 -3.28 -3.01 -11.80
C LEU A 16 -2.20 -3.94 -12.36
N SER A 17 -1.38 -3.42 -13.27
CA SER A 17 -0.19 -4.13 -13.73
C SER A 17 0.83 -4.28 -12.60
N VAL A 18 1.77 -5.24 -12.72
CA VAL A 18 2.83 -5.44 -11.71
C VAL A 18 3.57 -4.13 -11.41
N ASN A 19 3.97 -3.38 -12.43
CA ASN A 19 4.67 -2.10 -12.25
C ASN A 19 3.81 -1.05 -11.53
N GLN A 20 2.50 -0.99 -11.79
CA GLN A 20 1.60 -0.07 -11.10
C GLN A 20 1.41 -0.48 -9.64
N ARG A 21 1.28 -1.78 -9.37
CA ARG A 21 1.17 -2.33 -8.02
C ARG A 21 2.41 -2.05 -7.20
N ASP A 22 3.57 -2.21 -7.83
CA ASP A 22 4.87 -1.90 -7.25
C ASP A 22 4.97 -0.44 -6.79
N GLN A 23 4.60 0.49 -7.67
CA GLN A 23 4.54 1.91 -7.35
C GLN A 23 3.57 2.22 -6.19
N VAL A 24 2.38 1.61 -6.20
CA VAL A 24 1.40 1.77 -5.12
C VAL A 24 1.97 1.27 -3.78
N LEU A 25 2.64 0.13 -3.76
CA LEU A 25 3.25 -0.43 -2.56
C LEU A 25 4.38 0.48 -2.03
N LEU A 26 5.21 1.03 -2.91
CA LEU A 26 6.24 2.00 -2.52
C LEU A 26 5.64 3.28 -1.92
N GLU A 27 4.55 3.80 -2.47
CA GLU A 27 3.86 4.97 -1.88
C GLU A 27 3.22 4.66 -0.53
N ILE A 28 2.65 3.46 -0.38
CA ILE A 28 2.11 2.99 0.90
C ILE A 28 3.23 2.88 1.94
N SER A 29 4.37 2.27 1.58
CA SER A 29 5.56 2.16 2.45
C SER A 29 5.99 3.54 2.95
N ARG A 30 6.20 4.51 2.03
CA ARG A 30 6.56 5.89 2.37
C ARG A 30 5.56 6.54 3.33
N SER A 31 4.27 6.38 3.05
CA SER A 31 3.20 6.95 3.88
C SER A 31 3.18 6.35 5.29
N LEU A 32 3.41 5.04 5.41
CA LEU A 32 3.51 4.34 6.69
C LEU A 32 4.70 4.86 7.51
N HIS A 33 5.88 4.99 6.90
CA HIS A 33 7.07 5.52 7.59
C HIS A 33 6.88 6.96 8.05
N PHE A 34 6.31 7.82 7.20
CA PHE A 34 6.02 9.20 7.57
C PHE A 34 5.03 9.28 8.74
N THR A 35 3.96 8.49 8.69
CA THR A 35 2.95 8.44 9.76
C THR A 35 3.51 7.83 11.04
N ALA A 36 4.41 6.84 10.94
CA ALA A 36 5.13 6.27 12.07
C ALA A 36 5.98 7.34 12.78
N LEU A 37 6.71 8.15 12.02
CA LEU A 37 7.50 9.25 12.56
C LEU A 37 6.63 10.26 13.32
N ALA A 38 5.53 10.70 12.71
CA ALA A 38 4.57 11.61 13.34
C ALA A 38 3.94 11.01 14.61
N SER A 39 3.52 9.75 14.54
CA SER A 39 2.95 9.00 15.67
C SER A 39 3.95 8.86 16.82
N ARG A 40 5.22 8.59 16.52
CA ARG A 40 6.29 8.48 17.51
C ARG A 40 6.52 9.82 18.21
N ALA A 41 6.54 10.93 17.47
CA ALA A 41 6.64 12.27 18.05
C ALA A 41 5.45 12.59 18.97
N ALA A 42 4.25 12.13 18.61
CA ALA A 42 3.03 12.26 19.42
C ALA A 42 2.92 11.23 20.57
N LYS A 43 3.91 10.34 20.77
CA LYS A 43 3.88 9.21 21.72
C LYS A 43 2.71 8.24 21.49
N ASP A 44 2.15 8.18 20.28
CA ASP A 44 1.15 7.19 19.88
C ASP A 44 1.81 5.83 19.65
N ARG A 45 1.39 4.81 20.42
CA ARG A 45 1.96 3.45 20.39
C ARG A 45 1.85 2.76 19.03
N ARG A 46 0.99 3.22 18.13
CA ARG A 46 0.83 2.67 16.77
C ARG A 46 2.06 2.86 15.89
N TRP A 47 2.99 3.76 16.25
CA TRP A 47 4.21 4.00 15.48
C TRP A 47 4.98 2.72 15.14
N LYS A 48 5.01 1.74 16.06
CA LYS A 48 5.70 0.46 15.84
C LYS A 48 5.03 -0.38 14.76
N SER A 49 3.69 -0.43 14.76
CA SER A 49 2.94 -1.19 13.75
C SER A 49 3.05 -0.54 12.38
N LEU A 50 3.04 0.80 12.32
CA LEU A 50 3.24 1.56 11.09
C LEU A 50 4.63 1.30 10.51
N GLU A 51 5.67 1.45 11.32
CA GLU A 51 7.07 1.22 10.92
C GLU A 51 7.28 -0.23 10.47
N SER A 52 6.84 -1.21 11.26
CA SER A 52 7.00 -2.62 10.93
C SER A 52 6.29 -3.04 9.64
N LEU A 53 5.11 -2.46 9.35
CA LEU A 53 4.40 -2.75 8.10
C LEU A 53 5.06 -2.04 6.92
N GLY A 54 5.53 -0.79 7.12
CA GLY A 54 6.32 -0.04 6.14
C GLY A 54 7.57 -0.83 5.74
N ASP A 55 8.39 -1.24 6.72
CA ASP A 55 9.62 -2.02 6.50
C ASP A 55 9.37 -3.33 5.76
N ARG A 56 8.21 -3.96 6.00
CA ARG A 56 7.85 -5.18 5.29
C ARG A 56 7.54 -4.90 3.83
N ILE A 57 6.72 -3.88 3.56
CA ILE A 57 6.37 -3.51 2.19
C ILE A 57 7.61 -3.06 1.44
N ASP A 58 8.46 -2.24 2.06
CA ASP A 58 9.70 -1.73 1.45
C ASP A 58 10.68 -2.84 1.04
N ARG A 59 10.68 -3.98 1.77
CA ARG A 59 11.53 -5.13 1.44
C ARG A 59 10.89 -6.10 0.45
N GLU A 60 9.57 -6.23 0.45
CA GLU A 60 8.85 -7.28 -0.25
C GLU A 60 8.04 -6.76 -1.45
N HIS A 61 8.04 -5.45 -1.74
CA HIS A 61 7.09 -4.83 -2.69
C HIS A 61 7.08 -5.50 -4.07
N GLU A 62 8.24 -5.83 -4.64
CA GLU A 62 8.31 -6.48 -5.95
C GLU A 62 7.62 -7.86 -5.95
N THR A 63 7.83 -8.64 -4.88
CA THR A 63 7.22 -9.96 -4.72
C THR A 63 5.71 -9.85 -4.50
N ILE A 64 5.26 -8.87 -3.71
CA ILE A 64 3.84 -8.60 -3.46
C ILE A 64 3.15 -8.05 -4.73
N ALA A 65 3.87 -7.26 -5.52
CA ALA A 65 3.38 -6.70 -6.78
C ALA A 65 3.15 -7.81 -7.82
N ALA A 66 4.02 -8.81 -7.85
CA ALA A 66 3.86 -9.98 -8.72
C ALA A 66 2.81 -11.00 -8.22
N ASP A 67 2.42 -10.94 -6.94
CA ASP A 67 1.45 -11.86 -6.34
C ASP A 67 -0.01 -11.40 -6.54
N TYR A 68 -0.69 -11.93 -7.56
CA TYR A 68 -2.11 -11.66 -7.81
C TYR A 68 -3.10 -12.36 -6.85
N SER A 69 -2.63 -13.07 -5.83
CA SER A 69 -3.51 -13.65 -4.81
C SER A 69 -4.18 -12.59 -3.94
N ASP A 70 -5.25 -12.96 -3.25
CA ASP A 70 -5.94 -12.08 -2.30
C ASP A 70 -5.05 -11.55 -1.17
N ARG A 71 -3.90 -12.20 -0.89
CA ARG A 71 -3.01 -11.80 0.19
C ARG A 71 -2.42 -10.42 -0.04
N SER A 72 -2.02 -10.11 -1.27
CA SER A 72 -1.46 -8.80 -1.63
C SER A 72 -2.50 -7.68 -1.47
N SER A 73 -3.74 -7.93 -1.90
CA SER A 73 -4.84 -6.98 -1.74
C SER A 73 -5.20 -6.76 -0.26
N LYS A 74 -5.24 -7.83 0.55
CA LYS A 74 -5.46 -7.72 2.00
C LYS A 74 -4.37 -6.91 2.69
N LEU A 75 -3.12 -7.04 2.25
CA LEU A 75 -2.00 -6.29 2.79
C LEU A 75 -2.15 -4.78 2.50
N VAL A 76 -2.58 -4.41 1.29
CA VAL A 76 -2.92 -3.02 0.95
C VAL A 76 -4.05 -2.49 1.84
N TYR A 77 -5.14 -3.24 2.03
CA TYR A 77 -6.23 -2.81 2.92
C TYR A 77 -5.77 -2.65 4.37
N GLN A 78 -4.92 -3.56 4.87
CA GLN A 78 -4.36 -3.45 6.22
C GLN A 78 -3.52 -2.18 6.39
N ALA A 79 -2.72 -1.83 5.38
CA ALA A 79 -1.93 -0.60 5.42
C ALA A 79 -2.82 0.65 5.42
N LEU A 80 -3.86 0.68 4.57
CA LEU A 80 -4.80 1.79 4.52
C LEU A 80 -5.59 1.95 5.83
N ASP A 81 -6.03 0.86 6.45
CA ASP A 81 -6.70 0.90 7.76
C ASP A 81 -5.77 1.43 8.87
N LEU A 82 -4.48 1.10 8.80
CA LEU A 82 -3.51 1.60 9.77
C LEU A 82 -3.23 3.11 9.60
N LEU A 83 -3.22 3.60 8.35
CA LEU A 83 -3.04 5.01 8.00
C LEU A 83 -4.25 5.87 8.30
N ALA A 84 -5.47 5.32 8.21
CA ALA A 84 -6.71 6.07 8.41
C ALA A 84 -7.08 6.31 9.89
N LYS A 85 -6.38 5.64 10.81
CA LYS A 85 -6.57 5.74 12.27
C LYS A 85 -5.78 6.89 12.86
#